data_AF-A0A9D7GXE5-F1
#
_entry.id   AF-A0A9D7GXE5-F1
#
_cell.length_a   1.000
_cell.length_b   1.000
_cell.length_c   1.000
_cell.angle_alpha   90.00
_cell.angle_beta   90.00
_cell.angle_gamma   90.00
#
_symmetry.space_group_name_H-M   'P 1'
#
loop_
_entity.id
_entity.type
_entity.pdbx_description
1 polymer ?
#
loop_
_entity_poly.entity_id
_entity_poly.type
_entity_poly.pdbx_seq_one_letter_code
_entity_poly.pdbx_strand_id
1 'polypeptide(L)'
;MTWRRQSHKAFIGIALALLVSTAGCVDEKIVYRDGPNFAAPPAAAASFLGYNDDVNKATTCGSCHVGQQAKWKSTKHADAFKTLETSGQSQGFCQACHTVNNLGNVATDTTAGWRSTKDKRYHDVQCESCHGAGLQHVQSPTRGQMLASVKADTGRALTTGCSECHTGTHHPFVEEWRSSRHATSYTRGYNSLTSTPTAPEVPGGPRAACVSCHVGQNVLANWGVNTNYAEKSLGQTNATAVGVTCAVCHDPHGSPNAGNLRFATDARDLDNNLCMKCHYRRSVPDFSGSQNSPHSPQGPMLLGQAGWWPPGIQIDGDIVASHGSERNPKLCATCHVNKYTVTDKATGNFVQSVTGHRFAAIPCVDANGLPTTSQNCTITARSFKSCAGSGCHTEATARTIMLGAEADILLLANALQTMLIDSRVPASAKVSGQVSTWRGATFNRNLALHPGSEVHNPFLAKALLRASIAQMAKDYGITPPIALSLLAPYDKQILARSN
;
A
#
# COMPACT_ATOMS: atom_id res chain seq x y z
N MET A 1 -52.22 -15.06 63.92
CA MET A 1 -53.69 -14.97 64.10
C MET A 1 -54.30 -14.50 62.79
N THR A 2 -55.44 -15.13 62.45
CA THR A 2 -56.49 -14.70 61.51
C THR A 2 -56.14 -14.50 60.03
N TRP A 3 -56.50 -15.53 59.27
CA TRP A 3 -56.98 -15.49 57.89
C TRP A 3 -58.18 -14.56 57.68
N ARG A 4 -58.28 -13.92 56.51
CA ARG A 4 -59.54 -13.85 55.75
C ARG A 4 -59.32 -13.52 54.26
N ARG A 5 -59.92 -14.38 53.43
CA ARG A 5 -60.10 -14.30 51.97
C ARG A 5 -61.28 -13.41 51.61
N GLN A 6 -61.28 -12.88 50.37
CA GLN A 6 -62.41 -12.72 49.39
C GLN A 6 -62.16 -11.48 48.49
N SER A 7 -62.40 -11.39 47.16
CA SER A 7 -62.90 -12.29 46.11
C SER A 7 -62.56 -11.73 44.72
N HIS A 8 -62.28 -12.63 43.76
CA HIS A 8 -62.47 -12.65 42.29
C HIS A 8 -62.77 -11.37 41.46
N LYS A 9 -62.02 -11.19 40.35
CA LYS A 9 -62.37 -11.45 38.91
C LYS A 9 -61.33 -10.74 38.00
N ALA A 10 -60.43 -11.46 37.34
CA ALA A 10 -60.53 -12.02 35.98
C ALA A 10 -60.16 -11.01 34.86
N PHE A 11 -59.09 -11.31 34.11
CA PHE A 11 -58.85 -11.12 32.66
C PHE A 11 -57.36 -11.41 32.41
N ILE A 12 -56.98 -12.67 32.22
CA ILE A 12 -56.67 -13.28 30.90
C ILE A 12 -55.78 -12.36 30.05
N GLY A 13 -54.47 -12.46 30.28
CA GLY A 13 -53.42 -12.08 29.35
C GLY A 13 -52.62 -13.34 29.00
N ILE A 14 -52.84 -13.85 27.80
CA ILE A 14 -52.29 -15.10 27.27
C ILE A 14 -50.76 -14.98 27.17
N ALA A 15 -50.03 -15.70 28.02
CA ALA A 15 -48.61 -15.97 27.84
C ALA A 15 -48.46 -17.14 26.87
N LEU A 16 -48.40 -16.84 25.57
CA LEU A 16 -48.06 -17.83 24.55
C LEU A 16 -46.53 -17.92 24.48
N ALA A 17 -46.03 -19.05 24.96
CA ALA A 17 -44.63 -19.45 24.86
C ALA A 17 -44.22 -19.51 23.38
N LEU A 18 -43.47 -18.51 22.91
CA LEU A 18 -42.66 -18.63 21.70
C LEU A 18 -41.37 -19.36 22.06
N LEU A 19 -41.48 -20.68 22.19
CA LEU A 19 -40.38 -21.60 21.94
C LEU A 19 -39.98 -21.42 20.47
N VAL A 20 -39.07 -20.48 20.19
CA VAL A 20 -38.39 -20.42 18.90
C VAL A 20 -37.49 -21.64 18.85
N SER A 21 -38.01 -22.69 18.23
CA SER A 21 -37.25 -23.84 17.79
C SER A 21 -36.09 -23.35 16.92
N THR A 22 -34.87 -23.45 17.42
CA THR A 22 -33.64 -23.40 16.62
C THR A 22 -33.57 -24.66 15.77
N ALA A 23 -34.49 -24.80 14.80
CA ALA A 23 -34.28 -25.67 13.66
C ALA A 23 -33.29 -24.93 12.74
N GLY A 24 -32.01 -24.94 13.11
CA GLY A 24 -30.96 -24.71 12.13
C GLY A 24 -31.17 -25.74 11.02
N CYS A 25 -30.98 -25.34 9.77
CA CYS A 25 -31.05 -26.23 8.62
C CYS A 25 -29.96 -27.32 8.74
N VAL A 26 -30.23 -28.38 9.51
CA VAL A 26 -29.45 -29.62 9.56
C VAL A 26 -30.10 -30.61 8.61
N ASP A 27 -30.09 -30.27 7.33
CA ASP A 27 -30.27 -31.31 6.31
C ASP A 27 -28.92 -32.05 6.21
N GLU A 28 -28.68 -33.00 7.13
CA GLU A 28 -27.51 -33.91 7.11
C GLU A 28 -27.63 -34.99 6.04
N LYS A 29 -28.41 -34.74 4.99
CA LYS A 29 -28.42 -35.62 3.82
C LYS A 29 -27.14 -35.35 3.03
N ILE A 30 -26.13 -36.20 3.24
CA ILE A 30 -25.00 -36.31 2.32
C ILE A 30 -25.57 -36.75 0.97
N VAL A 31 -25.88 -35.78 0.12
CA VAL A 31 -26.22 -36.05 -1.27
C VAL A 31 -24.89 -36.30 -1.98
N TYR A 32 -24.59 -37.56 -2.24
CA TYR A 32 -23.61 -37.93 -3.26
C TYR A 32 -24.17 -37.45 -4.59
N ARG A 33 -23.77 -36.24 -4.99
CA ARG A 33 -23.95 -35.79 -6.37
C ARG A 33 -22.80 -36.40 -7.15
N ASP A 34 -23.08 -36.92 -8.34
CA ASP A 34 -22.04 -37.13 -9.32
C ASP A 34 -21.21 -35.84 -9.39
N GLY A 35 -19.88 -35.99 -9.36
CA GLY A 35 -18.98 -34.85 -9.47
C GLY A 35 -19.42 -33.98 -10.65
N PRO A 36 -19.36 -32.64 -10.54
CA PRO A 36 -19.82 -31.76 -11.61
C PRO A 36 -19.30 -32.27 -12.95
N ASN A 37 -20.23 -32.63 -13.83
CA ASN A 37 -19.91 -33.22 -15.13
C ASN A 37 -19.45 -32.08 -16.05
N PHE A 38 -18.21 -31.62 -15.82
CA PHE A 38 -17.64 -30.53 -16.59
C PHE A 38 -17.51 -30.99 -18.03
N ALA A 39 -18.01 -30.19 -18.97
CA ALA A 39 -17.80 -30.46 -20.37
C ALA A 39 -16.30 -30.56 -20.64
N ALA A 40 -15.85 -31.72 -21.14
CA ALA A 40 -14.44 -31.96 -21.42
C ALA A 40 -13.86 -30.80 -22.24
N PRO A 41 -12.71 -30.23 -21.83
CA PRO A 41 -12.10 -29.16 -22.60
C PRO A 41 -11.70 -29.69 -23.99
N PRO A 42 -11.73 -28.85 -25.04
CA PRO A 42 -11.17 -29.21 -26.33
C PRO A 42 -9.74 -29.73 -26.19
N ALA A 43 -9.38 -30.81 -26.90
CA ALA A 43 -8.01 -31.36 -26.84
C ALA A 43 -6.95 -30.30 -27.21
N ALA A 44 -7.26 -29.44 -28.17
CA ALA A 44 -6.42 -28.32 -28.58
C ALA A 44 -6.17 -27.28 -27.47
N ALA A 45 -6.95 -27.28 -26.39
CA ALA A 45 -6.76 -26.36 -25.27
C ALA A 45 -5.60 -26.75 -24.35
N ALA A 46 -4.93 -27.89 -24.57
CA ALA A 46 -3.78 -28.34 -23.78
C ALA A 46 -4.05 -28.36 -22.27
N SER A 47 -5.13 -29.00 -21.86
CA SER A 47 -5.56 -29.20 -20.46
C SER A 47 -6.09 -27.96 -19.72
N PHE A 48 -6.22 -26.82 -20.39
CA PHE A 48 -6.97 -25.68 -19.85
C PHE A 48 -8.47 -25.98 -19.87
N LEU A 49 -9.16 -25.60 -18.79
CA LEU A 49 -10.58 -25.90 -18.57
C LEU A 49 -11.48 -24.74 -19.00
N GLY A 50 -11.14 -23.52 -18.61
CA GLY A 50 -11.89 -22.29 -18.82
C GLY A 50 -13.26 -22.24 -18.11
N TYR A 51 -14.18 -21.46 -18.69
CA TYR A 51 -15.54 -21.34 -18.20
C TYR A 51 -16.33 -22.66 -18.27
N ASN A 52 -17.12 -22.93 -17.23
CA ASN A 52 -18.18 -23.94 -17.31
C ASN A 52 -19.51 -23.29 -17.77
N ASP A 53 -19.69 -22.01 -17.47
CA ASP A 53 -20.80 -21.17 -17.93
C ASP A 53 -20.27 -19.74 -18.12
N ASP A 54 -20.00 -19.36 -19.36
CA ASP A 54 -19.42 -18.06 -19.71
C ASP A 54 -20.41 -16.90 -19.49
N VAL A 55 -21.71 -17.15 -19.72
CA VAL A 55 -22.78 -16.16 -19.54
C VAL A 55 -22.82 -15.68 -18.09
N ASN A 56 -22.75 -16.61 -17.14
CA ASN A 56 -22.70 -16.28 -15.72
C ASN A 56 -21.29 -16.06 -15.17
N LYS A 57 -20.27 -16.04 -16.04
CA LYS A 57 -18.85 -15.97 -15.68
C LYS A 57 -18.47 -17.00 -14.62
N ALA A 58 -19.00 -18.22 -14.69
CA ALA A 58 -18.68 -19.30 -13.77
C ALA A 58 -17.55 -20.15 -14.34
N THR A 59 -16.36 -20.05 -13.74
CA THR A 59 -15.21 -20.88 -14.14
C THR A 59 -15.40 -22.32 -13.68
N THR A 60 -14.75 -23.27 -14.34
CA THR A 60 -14.69 -24.66 -13.86
C THR A 60 -14.16 -24.72 -12.43
N CYS A 61 -13.14 -23.91 -12.11
CA CYS A 61 -12.56 -23.80 -10.77
C CYS A 61 -13.56 -23.32 -9.71
N GLY A 62 -14.50 -22.46 -10.11
CA GLY A 62 -15.48 -21.84 -9.22
C GLY A 62 -16.55 -22.79 -8.69
N SER A 63 -16.69 -23.98 -9.26
CA SER A 63 -17.55 -25.05 -8.74
C SER A 63 -17.10 -25.57 -7.36
N CYS A 64 -15.79 -25.57 -7.10
CA CYS A 64 -15.20 -25.98 -5.82
C CYS A 64 -14.68 -24.78 -5.01
N HIS A 65 -14.12 -23.76 -5.68
CA HIS A 65 -13.55 -22.56 -5.05
C HIS A 65 -14.52 -21.38 -5.03
N VAL A 66 -15.75 -21.62 -4.55
CA VAL A 66 -16.88 -20.67 -4.62
C VAL A 66 -16.57 -19.29 -4.04
N GLY A 67 -15.79 -19.23 -2.95
CA GLY A 67 -15.42 -17.96 -2.31
C GLY A 67 -14.50 -17.10 -3.20
N GLN A 68 -13.50 -17.72 -3.84
CA GLN A 68 -12.59 -16.99 -4.72
C GLN A 68 -13.26 -16.66 -6.07
N GLN A 69 -14.11 -17.55 -6.56
CA GLN A 69 -14.93 -17.29 -7.75
C GLN A 69 -15.81 -16.06 -7.58
N ALA A 70 -16.50 -15.94 -6.44
CA ALA A 70 -17.37 -14.81 -6.16
C ALA A 70 -16.61 -13.47 -6.15
N LYS A 71 -15.40 -13.45 -5.56
CA LYS A 71 -14.54 -12.26 -5.58
C LYS A 71 -13.98 -11.99 -6.97
N TRP A 72 -13.50 -13.02 -7.68
CA TRP A 72 -12.87 -12.84 -8.99
C TRP A 72 -13.85 -12.26 -10.00
N LYS A 73 -15.12 -12.69 -9.95
CA LYS A 73 -16.20 -12.19 -10.79
C LYS A 73 -16.43 -10.68 -10.65
N SER A 74 -16.05 -10.05 -9.53
CA SER A 74 -16.15 -8.59 -9.35
C SER A 74 -14.91 -7.83 -9.83
N THR A 75 -13.90 -8.51 -10.38
CA THR A 75 -12.66 -7.90 -10.84
C THR A 75 -12.73 -7.52 -12.32
N LYS A 76 -11.90 -6.56 -12.73
CA LYS A 76 -11.74 -6.22 -14.16
C LYS A 76 -11.15 -7.37 -14.98
N HIS A 77 -10.46 -8.32 -14.36
CA HIS A 77 -9.97 -9.51 -15.05
C HIS A 77 -11.11 -10.36 -15.59
N ALA A 78 -12.23 -10.45 -14.87
CA ALA A 78 -13.43 -11.15 -15.32
C ALA A 78 -14.17 -10.42 -16.47
N ASP A 79 -13.80 -9.17 -16.81
CA ASP A 79 -14.36 -8.38 -17.92
C ASP A 79 -13.29 -7.96 -18.94
N ALA A 80 -12.13 -8.61 -18.91
CA ALA A 80 -10.98 -8.22 -19.72
C ALA A 80 -11.30 -8.30 -21.21
N PHE A 81 -11.94 -9.38 -21.68
CA PHE A 81 -12.21 -9.56 -23.09
C PHE A 81 -13.24 -8.55 -23.61
N LYS A 82 -14.31 -8.33 -22.84
CA LYS A 82 -15.33 -7.32 -23.16
C LYS A 82 -14.73 -5.92 -23.27
N THR A 83 -13.78 -5.58 -22.39
CA THR A 83 -13.08 -4.30 -22.44
C THR A 83 -12.25 -4.16 -23.73
N LEU A 84 -11.61 -5.25 -24.16
CA LEU A 84 -10.87 -5.29 -25.43
C LEU A 84 -11.80 -5.12 -26.63
N GLU A 85 -12.94 -5.82 -26.68
CA GLU A 85 -13.92 -5.70 -27.76
C GLU A 85 -14.47 -4.27 -27.86
N THR A 86 -14.81 -3.68 -26.71
CA THR A 86 -15.36 -2.32 -26.64
C THR A 86 -14.32 -1.27 -27.08
N SER A 87 -13.02 -1.55 -26.96
CA SER A 87 -11.97 -0.62 -27.39
C SER A 87 -11.89 -0.44 -28.91
N GLY A 88 -12.40 -1.39 -29.70
CA GLY A 88 -12.21 -1.43 -31.17
C GLY A 88 -10.77 -1.74 -31.61
N GLN A 89 -9.86 -2.06 -30.68
CA GLN A 89 -8.44 -2.33 -30.94
C GLN A 89 -8.06 -3.81 -30.72
N SER A 90 -9.00 -4.73 -30.93
CA SER A 90 -8.77 -6.16 -30.72
C SER A 90 -7.79 -6.72 -31.75
N GLN A 91 -6.55 -6.97 -31.32
CA GLN A 91 -5.51 -7.61 -32.10
C GLN A 91 -5.03 -8.88 -31.40
N GLY A 92 -4.40 -9.81 -32.15
CA GLY A 92 -3.98 -11.10 -31.60
C GLY A 92 -3.07 -11.01 -30.36
N PHE A 93 -2.17 -10.01 -30.32
CA PHE A 93 -1.33 -9.77 -29.15
C PHE A 93 -2.12 -9.21 -27.95
N CYS A 94 -3.19 -8.44 -28.19
CA CYS A 94 -4.08 -7.96 -27.12
C CYS A 94 -4.89 -9.13 -26.55
N GLN A 95 -5.42 -9.99 -27.42
CA GLN A 95 -6.21 -11.16 -27.02
C GLN A 95 -5.41 -12.08 -26.10
N ALA A 96 -4.09 -12.22 -26.33
CA ALA A 96 -3.23 -13.03 -25.48
C ALA A 96 -3.25 -12.59 -24.00
N CYS A 97 -3.36 -11.30 -23.71
CA CYS A 97 -3.41 -10.79 -22.34
C CYS A 97 -4.85 -10.68 -21.78
N HIS A 98 -5.86 -10.91 -22.62
CA HIS A 98 -7.29 -10.73 -22.29
C HIS A 98 -8.08 -12.05 -22.35
N THR A 99 -7.38 -13.18 -22.43
CA THR A 99 -7.93 -14.54 -22.51
C THR A 99 -7.07 -15.52 -21.70
N VAL A 100 -7.60 -16.71 -21.45
CA VAL A 100 -6.86 -17.83 -20.88
C VAL A 100 -6.00 -18.49 -21.96
N ASN A 101 -4.69 -18.54 -21.71
CA ASN A 101 -3.70 -19.24 -22.51
C ASN A 101 -2.43 -19.43 -21.66
N ASN A 102 -1.27 -19.56 -22.30
CA ASN A 102 0.00 -19.78 -21.63
C ASN A 102 0.59 -18.55 -20.91
N LEU A 103 0.11 -17.34 -21.20
CA LEU A 103 0.59 -16.14 -20.53
C LEU A 103 0.04 -16.01 -19.10
N GLY A 104 0.91 -15.53 -18.20
CA GLY A 104 0.66 -15.21 -16.81
C GLY A 104 0.88 -16.37 -15.83
N ASN A 105 1.16 -17.58 -16.34
CA ASN A 105 1.25 -18.80 -15.57
C ASN A 105 2.54 -19.57 -15.89
N VAL A 106 2.61 -20.85 -15.55
CA VAL A 106 3.82 -21.69 -15.73
C VAL A 106 3.83 -22.46 -17.04
N ALA A 107 2.74 -22.42 -17.82
CA ALA A 107 2.65 -23.16 -19.07
C ALA A 107 3.54 -22.52 -20.14
N THR A 108 4.37 -23.34 -20.79
CA THR A 108 5.26 -22.91 -21.88
C THR A 108 4.68 -23.15 -23.26
N ASP A 109 3.59 -23.93 -23.37
CA ASP A 109 2.94 -24.26 -24.64
C ASP A 109 2.19 -23.04 -25.21
N THR A 110 2.75 -22.41 -26.24
CA THR A 110 2.16 -21.22 -26.87
C THR A 110 0.92 -21.51 -27.72
N THR A 111 0.52 -22.78 -27.83
CA THR A 111 -0.66 -23.26 -28.54
C THR A 111 -1.74 -23.82 -27.60
N ALA A 112 -1.95 -23.15 -26.46
CA ALA A 112 -2.92 -23.56 -25.45
C ALA A 112 -4.10 -22.58 -25.32
N GLY A 113 -5.22 -23.07 -24.76
CA GLY A 113 -6.41 -22.26 -24.44
C GLY A 113 -6.97 -21.50 -25.65
N TRP A 114 -7.17 -20.19 -25.51
CA TRP A 114 -7.69 -19.31 -26.56
C TRP A 114 -6.82 -19.29 -27.83
N ARG A 115 -5.50 -19.45 -27.71
CA ARG A 115 -4.59 -19.29 -28.85
C ARG A 115 -4.85 -20.34 -29.94
N SER A 116 -5.18 -21.56 -29.55
CA SER A 116 -5.46 -22.70 -30.43
C SER A 116 -6.95 -22.91 -30.69
N THR A 117 -7.82 -22.63 -29.72
CA THR A 117 -9.25 -22.97 -29.83
C THR A 117 -10.13 -21.85 -30.36
N LYS A 118 -9.81 -20.58 -30.03
CA LYS A 118 -10.72 -19.43 -30.23
C LYS A 118 -12.11 -19.60 -29.59
N ASP A 119 -12.20 -20.47 -28.58
CA ASP A 119 -13.46 -20.75 -27.88
C ASP A 119 -13.74 -19.67 -26.83
N LYS A 120 -14.98 -19.15 -26.80
CA LYS A 120 -15.47 -18.17 -25.80
C LYS A 120 -15.27 -18.64 -24.37
N ARG A 121 -15.16 -19.95 -24.16
CA ARG A 121 -14.78 -20.56 -22.89
C ARG A 121 -13.52 -19.96 -22.26
N TYR A 122 -12.60 -19.46 -23.09
CA TYR A 122 -11.32 -18.89 -22.65
C TYR A 122 -11.30 -17.36 -22.68
N HIS A 123 -12.44 -16.69 -22.87
CA HIS A 123 -12.50 -15.24 -22.69
C HIS A 123 -12.16 -14.85 -21.25
N ASP A 124 -11.64 -13.63 -21.10
CA ASP A 124 -11.26 -13.02 -19.83
C ASP A 124 -9.98 -13.61 -19.20
N VAL A 125 -9.45 -12.92 -18.19
CA VAL A 125 -8.29 -13.39 -17.42
C VAL A 125 -8.82 -14.21 -16.25
N GLN A 126 -8.92 -15.53 -16.44
CA GLN A 126 -9.51 -16.45 -15.46
C GLN A 126 -8.45 -17.02 -14.49
N CYS A 127 -8.87 -17.95 -13.62
CA CYS A 127 -8.01 -18.62 -12.64
C CYS A 127 -6.74 -19.21 -13.29
N GLU A 128 -6.93 -19.89 -14.41
CA GLU A 128 -5.85 -20.61 -15.11
C GLU A 128 -4.84 -19.67 -15.78
N SER A 129 -5.19 -18.39 -16.00
CA SER A 129 -4.23 -17.38 -16.47
C SER A 129 -3.08 -17.15 -15.48
N CYS A 130 -3.25 -17.45 -14.19
CA CYS A 130 -2.19 -17.36 -13.19
C CYS A 130 -1.80 -18.72 -12.59
N HIS A 131 -2.77 -19.62 -12.45
CA HIS A 131 -2.59 -20.92 -11.81
C HIS A 131 -2.18 -22.04 -12.80
N GLY A 132 -2.24 -21.79 -14.11
CA GLY A 132 -1.96 -22.77 -15.16
C GLY A 132 -3.12 -23.70 -15.47
N ALA A 133 -2.89 -24.68 -16.35
CA ALA A 133 -3.88 -25.66 -16.80
C ALA A 133 -4.41 -26.55 -15.67
N GLY A 134 -5.74 -26.65 -15.54
CA GLY A 134 -6.38 -27.26 -14.37
C GLY A 134 -6.91 -28.68 -14.51
N LEU A 135 -6.85 -29.31 -15.69
CA LEU A 135 -7.49 -30.62 -15.92
C LEU A 135 -7.04 -31.69 -14.91
N GLN A 136 -5.74 -31.85 -14.70
CA GLN A 136 -5.20 -32.84 -13.76
C GLN A 136 -5.65 -32.57 -12.32
N HIS A 137 -5.71 -31.29 -11.93
CA HIS A 137 -6.13 -30.91 -10.60
C HIS A 137 -7.62 -31.24 -10.36
N VAL A 138 -8.49 -30.95 -11.33
CA VAL A 138 -9.91 -31.27 -11.21
C VAL A 138 -10.18 -32.78 -11.18
N GLN A 139 -9.37 -33.57 -11.90
CA GLN A 139 -9.47 -35.03 -11.90
C GLN A 139 -8.95 -35.68 -10.61
N SER A 140 -7.97 -35.08 -9.95
CA SER A 140 -7.40 -35.58 -8.70
C SER A 140 -7.00 -34.43 -7.77
N PRO A 141 -7.97 -33.82 -7.05
CA PRO A 141 -7.71 -32.63 -6.26
C PRO A 141 -6.84 -32.95 -5.05
N THR A 142 -5.66 -32.34 -4.97
CA THR A 142 -4.85 -32.36 -3.74
C THR A 142 -4.44 -30.95 -3.30
N ARG A 143 -4.33 -30.75 -1.99
CA ARG A 143 -3.95 -29.45 -1.42
C ARG A 143 -2.52 -29.10 -1.80
N GLY A 144 -2.31 -27.87 -2.27
CA GLY A 144 -0.98 -27.37 -2.64
C GLY A 144 -0.60 -27.57 -4.11
N GLN A 145 -1.52 -28.08 -4.93
CA GLN A 145 -1.38 -28.06 -6.38
C GLN A 145 -1.79 -26.70 -6.97
N MET A 146 -1.34 -26.43 -8.20
CA MET A 146 -1.68 -25.23 -8.98
C MET A 146 -1.43 -23.91 -8.25
N LEU A 147 -0.20 -23.66 -7.82
CA LEU A 147 0.14 -22.42 -7.14
C LEU A 147 0.52 -21.33 -8.14
N ALA A 148 -0.13 -20.17 -8.05
CA ALA A 148 0.31 -18.98 -8.77
C ALA A 148 1.58 -18.40 -8.12
N SER A 149 2.42 -17.78 -8.95
CA SER A 149 3.58 -17.02 -8.47
C SER A 149 3.15 -15.63 -7.99
N VAL A 150 3.74 -15.17 -6.89
CA VAL A 150 3.62 -13.77 -6.43
C VAL A 150 4.84 -12.94 -6.83
N LYS A 151 5.81 -13.52 -7.54
CA LYS A 151 6.90 -12.77 -8.15
C LYS A 151 6.34 -11.92 -9.28
N ALA A 152 6.82 -10.68 -9.35
CA ALA A 152 6.73 -9.89 -10.55
C ALA A 152 8.01 -10.15 -11.34
N ASP A 153 7.94 -10.99 -12.39
CA ASP A 153 9.10 -11.23 -13.25
C ASP A 153 9.52 -9.91 -13.91
N THR A 154 10.79 -9.54 -13.75
CA THR A 154 11.36 -8.32 -14.36
C THR A 154 12.42 -8.64 -15.41
N GLY A 155 12.55 -9.93 -15.76
CA GLY A 155 13.48 -10.42 -16.77
C GLY A 155 13.09 -9.99 -18.18
N ARG A 156 14.00 -10.22 -19.12
CA ARG A 156 13.77 -9.86 -20.54
C ARG A 156 12.73 -10.76 -21.21
N ALA A 157 12.65 -12.02 -20.80
CA ALA A 157 11.81 -13.03 -21.45
C ALA A 157 10.42 -13.17 -20.82
N LEU A 158 10.16 -12.56 -19.65
CA LEU A 158 8.93 -12.62 -18.84
C LEU A 158 8.22 -13.99 -18.91
N THR A 159 8.43 -14.81 -17.90
CA THR A 159 8.11 -16.25 -17.95
C THR A 159 6.95 -16.66 -17.06
N THR A 160 6.46 -15.77 -16.20
CA THR A 160 5.30 -16.03 -15.33
C THR A 160 4.75 -14.76 -14.68
N GLY A 161 3.51 -14.85 -14.20
CA GLY A 161 2.90 -13.88 -13.30
C GLY A 161 2.38 -12.62 -13.99
N CYS A 162 2.13 -11.57 -13.19
CA CYS A 162 1.45 -10.37 -13.64
C CYS A 162 2.16 -9.67 -14.80
N SER A 163 3.49 -9.77 -14.86
CA SER A 163 4.34 -9.02 -15.77
C SER A 163 4.16 -9.41 -17.23
N GLU A 164 3.74 -10.64 -17.54
CA GLU A 164 3.53 -11.08 -18.94
C GLU A 164 2.43 -10.30 -19.65
N CYS A 165 1.50 -9.73 -18.89
CA CYS A 165 0.41 -8.89 -19.42
C CYS A 165 0.56 -7.41 -19.05
N HIS A 166 1.07 -7.12 -17.85
CA HIS A 166 1.19 -5.76 -17.30
C HIS A 166 2.58 -5.16 -17.56
N THR A 167 2.92 -5.08 -18.85
CA THR A 167 4.20 -4.60 -19.40
C THR A 167 3.97 -3.69 -20.61
N GLY A 168 5.04 -3.05 -21.09
CA GLY A 168 5.04 -2.29 -22.34
C GLY A 168 4.45 -0.89 -22.19
N THR A 169 4.02 -0.27 -23.29
CA THR A 169 3.67 1.17 -23.31
C THR A 169 2.27 1.48 -22.80
N HIS A 170 1.32 0.56 -22.94
CA HIS A 170 -0.06 0.76 -22.49
C HIS A 170 -0.26 0.40 -21.02
N HIS A 171 0.48 -0.58 -20.53
CA HIS A 171 0.37 -1.08 -19.16
C HIS A 171 1.76 -1.26 -18.51
N PRO A 172 2.62 -0.22 -18.43
CA PRO A 172 4.01 -0.31 -17.93
C PRO A 172 4.13 -0.54 -16.41
N PHE A 173 3.20 -1.25 -15.79
CA PHE A 173 3.14 -1.43 -14.34
C PHE A 173 4.42 -2.08 -13.83
N VAL A 174 4.90 -3.16 -14.48
CA VAL A 174 6.12 -3.84 -14.05
C VAL A 174 7.37 -2.98 -14.26
N GLU A 175 7.46 -2.23 -15.36
CA GLU A 175 8.62 -1.38 -15.66
C GLU A 175 8.71 -0.17 -14.73
N GLU A 176 7.56 0.39 -14.36
CA GLU A 176 7.50 1.44 -13.35
C GLU A 176 7.80 0.90 -11.97
N TRP A 177 7.16 -0.21 -11.57
CA TRP A 177 7.36 -0.84 -10.27
C TRP A 177 8.80 -1.29 -10.04
N ARG A 178 9.44 -1.93 -11.03
CA ARG A 178 10.83 -2.40 -10.92
C ARG A 178 11.82 -1.27 -10.70
N SER A 179 11.48 -0.05 -11.16
CA SER A 179 12.29 1.15 -10.96
C SER A 179 12.11 1.78 -9.56
N SER A 180 11.13 1.30 -8.79
CA SER A 180 10.83 1.80 -7.46
C SER A 180 11.62 1.06 -6.38
N ARG A 181 11.66 1.65 -5.18
CA ARG A 181 12.23 1.00 -3.99
C ARG A 181 11.37 -0.15 -3.45
N HIS A 182 10.11 -0.28 -3.87
CA HIS A 182 9.27 -1.42 -3.47
C HIS A 182 9.76 -2.72 -4.12
N ALA A 183 10.28 -2.67 -5.35
CA ALA A 183 10.83 -3.84 -6.02
C ALA A 183 12.07 -4.41 -5.33
N THR A 184 12.88 -3.54 -4.71
CA THR A 184 14.12 -3.90 -4.02
C THR A 184 14.01 -3.80 -2.50
N SER A 185 12.79 -3.69 -1.95
CA SER A 185 12.58 -3.44 -0.52
C SER A 185 13.21 -4.53 0.35
N TYR A 186 13.24 -5.78 -0.13
CA TYR A 186 13.75 -6.94 0.59
C TYR A 186 15.23 -6.81 0.92
N THR A 187 16.01 -6.14 0.06
CA THR A 187 17.44 -5.90 0.30
C THR A 187 17.69 -5.22 1.64
N ARG A 188 16.77 -4.35 2.09
CA ARG A 188 16.85 -3.69 3.41
C ARG A 188 16.46 -4.60 4.57
N GLY A 189 15.64 -5.62 4.32
CA GLY A 189 15.29 -6.64 5.31
C GLY A 189 16.46 -7.58 5.63
N TYR A 190 17.35 -7.81 4.65
CA TYR A 190 18.52 -8.68 4.75
C TYR A 190 19.86 -7.93 4.89
N ASN A 191 19.88 -6.60 4.84
CA ASN A 191 21.12 -5.85 4.95
C ASN A 191 21.74 -5.96 6.35
N SER A 192 22.94 -6.58 6.43
CA SER A 192 23.77 -6.67 7.64
C SER A 192 24.68 -5.46 7.88
N LEU A 193 24.74 -4.49 6.96
CA LEU A 193 25.71 -3.38 6.96
C LEU A 193 25.36 -2.19 7.88
N THR A 194 24.44 -2.34 8.83
CA THR A 194 24.30 -1.36 9.92
C THR A 194 24.72 -2.00 11.24
N SER A 195 25.82 -1.46 11.76
CA SER A 195 26.40 -1.54 13.11
C SER A 195 25.37 -1.26 14.21
N THR A 196 24.34 -2.09 14.28
CA THR A 196 23.35 -2.13 15.36
C THR A 196 23.55 -3.42 16.16
N PRO A 197 23.35 -3.40 17.49
CA PRO A 197 23.78 -4.48 18.40
C PRO A 197 22.99 -5.79 18.22
N THR A 198 21.92 -5.78 17.44
CA THR A 198 21.12 -6.96 17.15
C THR A 198 21.56 -7.52 15.79
N ALA A 199 22.54 -8.43 15.83
CA ALA A 199 22.76 -9.38 14.75
C ALA A 199 21.41 -10.03 14.37
N PRO A 200 21.19 -10.44 13.11
CA PRO A 200 20.00 -11.21 12.78
C PRO A 200 19.92 -12.43 13.70
N GLU A 201 18.72 -12.77 14.16
CA GLU A 201 18.44 -13.91 15.07
C GLU A 201 18.99 -15.24 14.52
N VAL A 202 19.20 -15.28 13.19
CA VAL A 202 19.90 -16.34 12.45
C VAL A 202 21.01 -15.70 11.60
N PRO A 203 22.25 -16.23 11.60
CA PRO A 203 23.31 -15.75 10.70
C PRO A 203 22.86 -15.73 9.24
N GLY A 204 22.89 -14.57 8.59
CA GLY A 204 22.46 -14.40 7.19
C GLY A 204 20.94 -14.33 6.96
N GLY A 205 20.12 -14.45 8.01
CA GLY A 205 18.67 -14.28 7.96
C GLY A 205 18.23 -12.81 8.00
N PRO A 206 16.96 -12.51 7.69
CA PRO A 206 16.47 -11.15 7.75
C PRO A 206 16.15 -10.73 9.19
N ARG A 207 16.21 -9.43 9.49
CA ARG A 207 15.85 -8.94 10.84
C ARG A 207 14.33 -9.00 11.03
N ALA A 208 13.85 -9.69 12.07
CA ALA A 208 12.42 -9.84 12.37
C ALA A 208 11.69 -8.48 12.44
N ALA A 209 12.35 -7.49 13.03
CA ALA A 209 11.83 -6.13 13.11
C ALA A 209 11.69 -5.40 11.75
N CYS A 210 12.24 -5.92 10.65
CA CYS A 210 12.25 -5.28 9.34
C CYS A 210 11.38 -6.01 8.29
N VAL A 211 11.24 -7.34 8.40
CA VAL A 211 10.60 -8.15 7.35
C VAL A 211 9.13 -7.82 7.14
N SER A 212 8.41 -7.43 8.18
CA SER A 212 6.97 -7.13 8.13
C SER A 212 6.59 -6.00 7.16
N CYS A 213 7.57 -5.18 6.75
CA CYS A 213 7.40 -4.11 5.76
C CYS A 213 8.26 -4.31 4.50
N HIS A 214 9.40 -5.00 4.62
CA HIS A 214 10.42 -5.01 3.56
C HIS A 214 10.40 -6.26 2.69
N VAL A 215 9.88 -7.40 3.17
CA VAL A 215 9.87 -8.66 2.41
C VAL A 215 8.43 -9.00 2.06
N GLY A 216 8.08 -9.04 0.76
CA GLY A 216 6.69 -9.14 0.32
C GLY A 216 5.96 -10.36 0.89
N GLN A 217 6.65 -11.50 1.00
CA GLN A 217 6.11 -12.70 1.65
C GLN A 217 5.69 -12.46 3.10
N ASN A 218 6.51 -11.76 3.88
CA ASN A 218 6.24 -11.45 5.28
C ASN A 218 5.22 -10.33 5.43
N VAL A 219 5.16 -9.37 4.50
CA VAL A 219 4.11 -8.35 4.48
C VAL A 219 2.74 -9.04 4.32
N LEU A 220 2.60 -9.95 3.36
CA LEU A 220 1.39 -10.75 3.16
C LEU A 220 1.01 -11.51 4.44
N ALA A 221 1.96 -12.22 5.04
CA ALA A 221 1.73 -12.96 6.28
C ALA A 221 1.30 -12.03 7.44
N ASN A 222 1.97 -10.88 7.58
CA ASN A 222 1.67 -9.88 8.61
C ASN A 222 0.29 -9.24 8.41
N TRP A 223 -0.23 -9.22 7.19
CA TRP A 223 -1.58 -8.76 6.87
C TRP A 223 -2.62 -9.90 6.91
N GLY A 224 -2.27 -11.06 7.43
CA GLY A 224 -3.18 -12.20 7.59
C GLY A 224 -3.51 -12.92 6.28
N VAL A 225 -2.71 -12.73 5.22
CA VAL A 225 -2.90 -13.43 3.95
C VAL A 225 -2.41 -14.88 4.09
N ASN A 226 -3.35 -15.79 4.33
CA ASN A 226 -3.09 -17.19 4.62
C ASN A 226 -3.07 -18.11 3.38
N THR A 227 -3.26 -17.57 2.17
CA THR A 227 -3.21 -18.34 0.92
C THR A 227 -1.79 -18.84 0.62
N ASN A 228 -1.71 -19.92 -0.17
CA ASN A 228 -0.44 -20.45 -0.67
C ASN A 228 -0.11 -19.85 -2.04
N TYR A 229 1.19 -19.78 -2.33
CA TYR A 229 1.76 -19.29 -3.57
C TYR A 229 3.08 -20.02 -3.81
N ALA A 230 3.56 -20.05 -5.06
CA ALA A 230 4.69 -20.88 -5.48
C ALA A 230 5.96 -20.62 -4.65
N GLU A 231 6.24 -19.36 -4.33
CA GLU A 231 7.44 -18.99 -3.58
C GLU A 231 7.39 -19.33 -2.09
N LYS A 232 6.22 -19.67 -1.54
CA LYS A 232 6.06 -19.90 -0.10
C LYS A 232 6.82 -21.13 0.37
N SER A 233 6.95 -22.15 -0.49
CA SER A 233 7.67 -23.40 -0.18
C SER A 233 9.18 -23.28 -0.29
N LEU A 234 9.71 -22.22 -0.92
CA LEU A 234 11.14 -22.06 -1.18
C LEU A 234 11.95 -21.59 0.03
N GLY A 235 11.28 -21.34 1.17
CA GLY A 235 11.88 -20.71 2.35
C GLY A 235 12.22 -19.23 2.11
N GLN A 236 12.60 -18.53 3.17
CA GLN A 236 12.92 -17.10 3.12
C GLN A 236 14.43 -16.89 3.30
N THR A 237 15.11 -16.72 2.17
CA THR A 237 16.52 -16.35 2.06
C THR A 237 16.65 -15.08 1.24
N ASN A 238 17.81 -14.45 1.22
CA ASN A 238 18.04 -13.30 0.33
C ASN A 238 17.85 -13.64 -1.16
N ALA A 239 18.08 -14.91 -1.56
CA ALA A 239 17.89 -15.38 -2.94
C ALA A 239 16.42 -15.66 -3.29
N THR A 240 15.57 -15.95 -2.30
CA THR A 240 14.15 -16.30 -2.50
C THR A 240 13.20 -15.20 -2.06
N ALA A 241 13.68 -14.18 -1.34
CA ALA A 241 12.92 -13.02 -0.94
C ALA A 241 12.49 -12.19 -2.15
N VAL A 242 11.25 -11.71 -2.12
CA VAL A 242 10.74 -10.76 -3.09
C VAL A 242 10.49 -9.41 -2.44
N GLY A 243 10.55 -8.34 -3.24
CA GLY A 243 10.12 -7.02 -2.81
C GLY A 243 8.62 -6.97 -2.47
N VAL A 244 8.11 -5.77 -2.22
CA VAL A 244 6.67 -5.53 -2.14
C VAL A 244 6.09 -5.61 -3.56
N THR A 245 5.73 -6.82 -3.99
CA THR A 245 5.24 -7.12 -5.35
C THR A 245 3.77 -6.73 -5.54
N CYS A 246 3.26 -6.89 -6.77
CA CYS A 246 1.88 -6.59 -7.15
C CYS A 246 0.85 -7.22 -6.19
N ALA A 247 1.02 -8.51 -5.88
CA ALA A 247 0.09 -9.28 -5.04
C ALA A 247 0.09 -8.84 -3.55
N VAL A 248 1.12 -8.08 -3.13
CA VAL A 248 1.15 -7.48 -1.79
C VAL A 248 0.09 -6.40 -1.71
N CYS A 249 0.07 -5.45 -2.64
CA CYS A 249 -0.90 -4.36 -2.64
C CYS A 249 -2.28 -4.78 -3.16
N HIS A 250 -2.31 -5.67 -4.17
CA HIS A 250 -3.53 -6.10 -4.86
C HIS A 250 -3.88 -7.54 -4.50
N ASP A 251 -5.15 -7.80 -4.20
CA ASP A 251 -5.66 -9.17 -4.16
C ASP A 251 -6.02 -9.62 -5.58
N PRO A 252 -5.31 -10.60 -6.17
CA PRO A 252 -5.60 -11.06 -7.54
C PRO A 252 -6.99 -11.70 -7.66
N HIS A 253 -7.58 -12.14 -6.54
CA HIS A 253 -8.94 -12.68 -6.52
C HIS A 253 -10.00 -11.59 -6.32
N GLY A 254 -9.64 -10.35 -5.97
CA GLY A 254 -10.59 -9.26 -5.75
C GLY A 254 -10.75 -8.85 -4.29
N SER A 255 -11.17 -7.60 -4.09
CA SER A 255 -11.39 -6.97 -2.80
C SER A 255 -12.50 -5.92 -2.87
N PRO A 256 -13.06 -5.47 -1.74
CA PRO A 256 -13.98 -4.33 -1.72
C PRO A 256 -13.37 -3.00 -2.19
N ASN A 257 -12.04 -2.87 -2.20
CA ASN A 257 -11.37 -1.63 -2.57
C ASN A 257 -11.12 -1.53 -4.07
N ALA A 258 -11.18 -0.29 -4.60
CA ALA A 258 -10.95 -0.01 -6.01
C ALA A 258 -9.58 -0.53 -6.49
N GLY A 259 -9.55 -1.13 -7.69
CA GLY A 259 -8.33 -1.72 -8.23
C GLY A 259 -7.87 -2.98 -7.50
N ASN A 260 -8.77 -3.65 -6.77
CA ASN A 260 -8.49 -4.84 -5.99
C ASN A 260 -7.45 -4.63 -4.87
N LEU A 261 -7.36 -3.42 -4.30
CA LEU A 261 -6.39 -3.15 -3.24
C LEU A 261 -6.75 -3.90 -1.94
N ARG A 262 -5.76 -4.47 -1.24
CA ARG A 262 -6.04 -5.18 0.03
C ARG A 262 -6.58 -4.27 1.13
N PHE A 263 -6.17 -3.01 1.11
CA PHE A 263 -6.58 -1.99 2.05
C PHE A 263 -6.96 -0.71 1.31
N ALA A 264 -7.73 0.13 1.99
CA ALA A 264 -8.19 1.39 1.44
C ALA A 264 -7.02 2.39 1.31
N THR A 265 -7.08 3.31 0.36
CA THR A 265 -6.08 4.40 0.23
C THR A 265 -6.57 5.72 0.78
N ASP A 266 -7.85 5.81 1.10
CA ASP A 266 -8.58 6.98 1.59
C ASP A 266 -8.81 6.94 3.11
N ALA A 267 -8.54 5.81 3.78
CA ALA A 267 -8.60 5.71 5.24
C ALA A 267 -7.60 6.66 5.91
N ARG A 268 -8.07 7.50 6.83
CA ARG A 268 -7.24 8.42 7.65
C ARG A 268 -6.82 7.78 8.96
N ASP A 269 -6.38 6.54 8.84
CA ASP A 269 -6.01 5.70 9.96
C ASP A 269 -4.83 4.83 9.54
N LEU A 270 -3.86 4.67 10.45
CA LEU A 270 -2.61 3.99 10.15
C LEU A 270 -2.82 2.49 9.90
N ASP A 271 -3.81 1.90 10.55
CA ASP A 271 -4.08 0.47 10.45
C ASP A 271 -4.89 0.10 9.21
N ASN A 272 -5.72 1.00 8.72
CA ASN A 272 -6.62 0.72 7.59
C ASN A 272 -6.15 1.31 6.25
N ASN A 273 -5.13 2.18 6.24
CA ASN A 273 -4.58 2.74 5.01
C ASN A 273 -3.44 1.90 4.43
N LEU A 274 -3.58 1.45 3.19
CA LEU A 274 -2.61 0.60 2.48
C LEU A 274 -1.16 1.09 2.58
N CYS A 275 -0.93 2.39 2.38
CA CYS A 275 0.43 2.95 2.37
C CYS A 275 0.97 3.04 3.81
N MET A 276 0.10 3.44 4.75
CA MET A 276 0.49 3.70 6.13
C MET A 276 0.78 2.42 6.90
N LYS A 277 0.34 1.24 6.45
CA LYS A 277 0.71 -0.05 7.06
C LYS A 277 2.21 -0.37 7.04
N CYS A 278 3.02 0.37 6.27
CA CYS A 278 4.48 0.32 6.30
C CYS A 278 5.12 1.70 6.57
N HIS A 279 4.44 2.77 6.18
CA HIS A 279 4.92 4.15 6.30
C HIS A 279 4.47 4.84 7.60
N TYR A 280 4.68 4.18 8.75
CA TYR A 280 4.25 4.70 10.06
C TYR A 280 5.27 4.50 11.18
N ARG A 281 6.46 3.99 10.88
CA ARG A 281 7.39 3.54 11.92
C ARG A 281 8.14 4.73 12.53
N ARG A 282 8.41 4.65 13.84
CA ARG A 282 9.19 5.64 14.61
C ARG A 282 8.88 7.08 14.21
N SER A 283 7.61 7.43 14.24
CA SER A 283 7.10 8.78 13.97
C SER A 283 7.17 9.68 15.20
N VAL A 284 7.30 9.10 16.38
CA VAL A 284 7.52 9.75 17.67
C VAL A 284 8.86 9.26 18.26
N PRO A 285 9.54 10.03 19.13
CA PRO A 285 10.79 9.58 19.72
C PRO A 285 10.57 8.39 20.64
N ASP A 286 11.46 7.40 20.53
CA ASP A 286 11.65 6.37 21.54
C ASP A 286 12.95 6.68 22.28
N PHE A 287 12.82 7.11 23.54
CA PHE A 287 13.96 7.51 24.35
C PHE A 287 14.74 6.33 24.93
N SER A 288 14.22 5.11 24.87
CA SER A 288 14.85 3.92 25.47
C SER A 288 16.20 3.59 24.82
N GLY A 289 16.26 3.68 23.48
CA GLY A 289 17.48 3.47 22.70
C GLY A 289 18.28 4.74 22.47
N SER A 290 19.32 4.66 21.62
CA SER A 290 20.16 5.81 21.22
C SER A 290 19.64 6.56 19.98
N GLN A 291 18.52 6.10 19.42
CA GLN A 291 18.04 6.53 18.10
C GLN A 291 17.15 7.77 18.21
N ASN A 292 17.66 8.92 17.80
CA ASN A 292 16.93 10.20 17.82
C ASN A 292 16.50 10.66 16.41
N SER A 293 16.28 9.72 15.49
CA SER A 293 15.86 10.01 14.11
C SER A 293 14.66 9.14 13.74
N PRO A 294 13.67 9.70 13.02
CA PRO A 294 12.51 8.95 12.58
C PRO A 294 12.86 7.94 11.49
N HIS A 295 11.95 6.99 11.25
CA HIS A 295 12.14 5.98 10.22
C HIS A 295 10.82 5.60 9.54
N SER A 296 10.56 6.12 8.35
CA SER A 296 9.27 5.95 7.66
C SER A 296 8.10 6.66 8.38
N PRO A 297 8.20 7.96 8.72
CA PRO A 297 7.18 8.67 9.49
C PRO A 297 6.03 9.24 8.62
N GLN A 298 5.94 8.90 7.34
CA GLN A 298 5.13 9.65 6.36
C GLN A 298 3.63 9.69 6.71
N GLY A 299 3.04 8.55 7.11
CA GLY A 299 1.63 8.45 7.51
C GLY A 299 1.32 9.33 8.72
N PRO A 300 1.98 9.12 9.88
CA PRO A 300 1.80 9.96 11.06
C PRO A 300 2.10 11.44 10.79
N MET A 301 3.09 11.76 9.97
CA MET A 301 3.38 13.14 9.58
C MET A 301 2.20 13.76 8.82
N LEU A 302 1.68 13.05 7.82
CA LEU A 302 0.51 13.45 7.04
C LEU A 302 -0.73 13.65 7.93
N LEU A 303 -0.95 12.76 8.90
CA LEU A 303 -2.10 12.77 9.81
C LEU A 303 -1.92 13.70 11.02
N GLY A 304 -0.79 14.40 11.16
CA GLY A 304 -0.57 15.31 12.29
C GLY A 304 -0.15 14.63 13.61
N GLN A 305 0.19 13.34 13.57
CA GLN A 305 0.45 12.48 14.74
C GLN A 305 1.95 12.22 14.99
N ALA A 306 2.84 12.82 14.19
CA ALA A 306 4.28 12.65 14.32
C ALA A 306 4.92 13.72 15.23
N GLY A 307 6.09 13.40 15.76
CA GLY A 307 6.95 14.34 16.47
C GLY A 307 6.88 14.21 17.99
N TRP A 308 7.60 15.13 18.63
CA TRP A 308 7.68 15.27 20.07
C TRP A 308 7.17 16.64 20.48
N TRP A 309 6.23 16.68 21.41
CA TRP A 309 5.81 17.93 22.02
C TRP A 309 6.51 18.12 23.37
N PRO A 310 7.16 19.28 23.61
CA PRO A 310 7.70 19.62 24.91
C PRO A 310 6.67 19.48 26.05
N PRO A 311 7.08 19.04 27.25
CA PRO A 311 6.19 18.96 28.41
C PRO A 311 5.52 20.30 28.72
N GLY A 312 4.21 20.27 28.99
CA GLY A 312 3.43 21.46 29.33
C GLY A 312 2.90 22.25 28.12
N ILE A 313 3.24 21.85 26.89
CA ILE A 313 2.60 22.35 25.68
C ILE A 313 1.30 21.56 25.43
N GLN A 314 0.23 22.25 25.10
CA GLN A 314 -1.02 21.67 24.59
C GLN A 314 -1.25 22.16 23.18
N ILE A 315 -1.82 21.28 22.36
CA ILE A 315 -2.27 21.62 21.00
C ILE A 315 -3.79 21.58 21.02
N ASP A 316 -4.42 22.67 20.59
CA ASP A 316 -5.85 22.75 20.37
C ASP A 316 -6.19 22.13 19.01
N GLY A 317 -6.65 20.87 19.06
CA GLY A 317 -6.94 20.04 17.88
C GLY A 317 -5.69 19.44 17.23
N ASP A 318 -5.87 18.89 16.02
CA ASP A 318 -4.79 18.30 15.25
C ASP A 318 -4.21 19.31 14.25
N ILE A 319 -2.87 19.40 14.18
CA ILE A 319 -2.20 20.16 13.12
C ILE A 319 -2.12 19.28 11.88
N VAL A 320 -3.19 19.25 11.08
CA VAL A 320 -3.26 18.48 9.83
C VAL A 320 -3.25 19.40 8.62
N ALA A 321 -2.33 19.17 7.68
CA ALA A 321 -2.33 19.90 6.42
C ALA A 321 -3.49 19.44 5.51
N SER A 322 -3.84 20.26 4.51
CA SER A 322 -4.88 19.91 3.52
C SER A 322 -4.69 18.52 2.89
N HIS A 323 -3.44 18.08 2.75
CA HIS A 323 -3.08 16.77 2.19
C HIS A 323 -3.45 15.57 3.08
N GLY A 324 -3.57 15.74 4.40
CA GLY A 324 -4.04 14.71 5.33
C GLY A 324 -5.54 14.80 5.64
N SER A 325 -6.20 15.86 5.20
CA SER A 325 -7.62 16.14 5.47
C SER A 325 -8.58 15.53 4.44
N GLU A 326 -9.89 15.71 4.65
CA GLU A 326 -10.96 15.39 3.69
C GLU A 326 -10.79 16.03 2.31
N ARG A 327 -10.03 17.14 2.22
CA ARG A 327 -9.73 17.80 0.94
C ARG A 327 -8.85 16.95 0.02
N ASN A 328 -8.15 15.96 0.55
CA ASN A 328 -7.39 14.98 -0.21
C ASN A 328 -7.98 13.57 -0.02
N PRO A 329 -8.98 13.17 -0.83
CA PRO A 329 -9.72 11.93 -0.58
C PRO A 329 -8.87 10.68 -0.78
N LYS A 330 -7.82 10.68 -1.61
CA LYS A 330 -6.98 9.48 -1.84
C LYS A 330 -5.63 9.53 -1.11
N LEU A 331 -5.44 10.51 -0.22
CA LEU A 331 -4.25 10.67 0.62
C LEU A 331 -2.94 10.50 -0.17
N CYS A 332 -2.12 9.52 0.20
CA CYS A 332 -0.84 9.22 -0.43
C CYS A 332 -0.97 8.93 -1.94
N ALA A 333 -2.03 8.23 -2.34
CA ALA A 333 -2.22 7.79 -3.72
C ALA A 333 -2.53 8.95 -4.68
N THR A 334 -3.07 10.07 -4.19
CA THR A 334 -3.27 11.29 -4.99
C THR A 334 -1.98 11.76 -5.63
N CYS A 335 -0.88 11.78 -4.87
CA CYS A 335 0.38 12.30 -5.36
C CYS A 335 1.29 11.19 -5.90
N HIS A 336 1.37 10.07 -5.20
CA HIS A 336 2.33 9.02 -5.51
C HIS A 336 1.87 8.06 -6.61
N VAL A 337 0.57 7.90 -6.84
CA VAL A 337 0.03 6.99 -7.88
C VAL A 337 -0.66 7.81 -8.97
N ASN A 338 0.05 8.80 -9.49
CA ASN A 338 -0.44 9.69 -10.53
C ASN A 338 -0.42 9.03 -11.92
N LYS A 339 -1.56 9.06 -12.62
CA LYS A 339 -1.74 8.44 -13.94
C LYS A 339 -1.94 9.51 -15.01
N TYR A 340 -1.19 9.42 -16.10
CA TYR A 340 -1.34 10.34 -17.23
C TYR A 340 -0.78 9.75 -18.52
N THR A 341 -1.30 10.19 -19.66
CA THR A 341 -0.77 9.83 -20.97
C THR A 341 0.37 10.77 -21.35
N VAL A 342 1.44 10.21 -21.91
CA VAL A 342 2.53 10.95 -22.54
C VAL A 342 2.36 10.87 -24.05
N THR A 343 2.36 12.04 -24.68
CA THR A 343 2.42 12.20 -26.13
C THR A 343 3.70 12.93 -26.49
N ASP A 344 4.23 12.62 -27.67
CA ASP A 344 5.34 13.35 -28.24
C ASP A 344 4.88 14.79 -28.53
N LYS A 345 5.63 15.79 -28.05
CA LYS A 345 5.20 17.19 -28.14
C LYS A 345 5.29 17.76 -29.56
N ALA A 346 6.13 17.19 -30.42
CA ALA A 346 6.28 17.66 -31.79
C ALA A 346 5.22 17.07 -32.72
N THR A 347 4.90 15.79 -32.54
CA THR A 347 4.01 15.05 -33.45
C THR A 347 2.61 14.83 -32.89
N GLY A 348 2.39 14.98 -31.58
CA GLY A 348 1.14 14.64 -30.90
C GLY A 348 0.90 13.14 -30.74
N ASN A 349 1.82 12.29 -31.22
CA ASN A 349 1.65 10.85 -31.19
C ASN A 349 1.78 10.28 -29.77
N PHE A 350 1.05 9.22 -29.48
CA PHE A 350 1.17 8.48 -28.23
C PHE A 350 2.59 7.93 -28.05
N VAL A 351 3.14 8.10 -26.84
CA VAL A 351 4.43 7.54 -26.44
C VAL A 351 4.21 6.39 -25.44
N GLN A 352 3.60 6.70 -24.30
CA GLN A 352 3.41 5.75 -23.21
C GLN A 352 2.36 6.26 -22.21
N SER A 353 1.66 5.33 -21.54
CA SER A 353 0.84 5.65 -20.37
C SER A 353 1.67 5.59 -19.10
N VAL A 354 1.67 6.64 -18.28
CA VAL A 354 2.23 6.59 -16.92
C VAL A 354 1.16 6.09 -15.97
N THR A 355 1.48 5.05 -15.21
CA THR A 355 0.54 4.35 -14.31
C THR A 355 0.69 4.71 -12.83
N GLY A 356 1.77 5.42 -12.49
CA GLY A 356 2.08 5.86 -11.13
C GLY A 356 2.75 4.80 -10.26
N HIS A 357 3.07 3.62 -10.80
CA HIS A 357 3.65 2.50 -10.03
C HIS A 357 5.15 2.66 -9.76
N ARG A 358 5.71 3.80 -10.14
CA ARG A 358 7.00 4.25 -9.65
C ARG A 358 6.93 4.88 -8.26
N PHE A 359 5.75 5.32 -7.83
CA PHE A 359 5.50 5.99 -6.56
C PHE A 359 6.24 7.32 -6.38
N ALA A 360 6.73 7.93 -7.47
CA ALA A 360 7.41 9.22 -7.44
C ALA A 360 6.37 10.33 -7.60
N ALA A 361 6.16 11.15 -6.56
CA ALA A 361 5.20 12.24 -6.59
C ALA A 361 5.61 13.37 -7.56
N ILE A 362 6.91 13.67 -7.62
CA ILE A 362 7.48 14.72 -8.47
C ILE A 362 8.66 14.19 -9.31
N PRO A 363 8.41 13.29 -10.28
CA PRO A 363 9.47 12.63 -11.01
C PRO A 363 10.25 13.62 -11.87
N CYS A 364 11.54 13.35 -12.06
CA CYS A 364 12.27 13.89 -13.20
C CYS A 364 11.65 13.34 -14.49
N VAL A 365 11.45 14.21 -15.46
CA VAL A 365 10.84 13.87 -16.74
C VAL A 365 11.69 14.32 -17.92
N ASP A 366 11.52 13.67 -19.06
CA ASP A 366 12.15 14.07 -20.32
C ASP A 366 11.41 15.24 -20.99
N ALA A 367 11.84 15.60 -22.21
CA ALA A 367 11.23 16.68 -22.98
C ALA A 367 9.73 16.47 -23.25
N ASN A 368 9.27 15.21 -23.36
CA ASN A 368 7.86 14.86 -23.59
C ASN A 368 7.06 14.73 -22.29
N GLY A 369 7.71 14.72 -21.12
CA GLY A 369 7.07 14.57 -19.82
C GLY A 369 7.02 13.12 -19.32
N LEU A 370 7.77 12.21 -19.94
CA LEU A 370 7.92 10.83 -19.50
C LEU A 370 8.90 10.75 -18.33
N PRO A 371 8.58 10.05 -17.22
CA PRO A 371 9.50 9.89 -16.11
C PRO A 371 10.81 9.21 -16.52
N THR A 372 11.95 9.83 -16.24
CA THR A 372 13.28 9.31 -16.60
C THR A 372 13.84 8.37 -15.54
N THR A 373 14.63 7.37 -15.91
CA THR A 373 15.22 6.44 -14.91
C THR A 373 16.05 7.17 -13.85
N SER A 374 16.88 8.14 -14.25
CA SER A 374 17.61 8.99 -13.30
C SER A 374 16.68 9.98 -12.61
N GLN A 375 16.82 10.16 -11.31
CA GLN A 375 16.02 11.10 -10.51
C GLN A 375 16.85 12.22 -9.89
N ASN A 376 18.03 12.49 -10.46
CA ASN A 376 18.99 13.50 -10.00
C ASN A 376 18.82 14.89 -10.65
N CYS A 377 17.67 15.17 -11.23
CA CYS A 377 17.40 16.46 -11.86
C CYS A 377 17.09 17.56 -10.82
N THR A 378 17.23 18.81 -11.26
CA THR A 378 16.85 20.00 -10.50
C THR A 378 15.33 20.07 -10.29
N ILE A 379 14.90 20.85 -9.29
CA ILE A 379 13.47 21.06 -9.01
C ILE A 379 12.67 21.64 -10.18
N THR A 380 13.34 22.41 -11.05
CA THR A 380 12.74 23.00 -12.26
C THR A 380 12.47 21.96 -13.34
N ALA A 381 13.24 20.87 -13.37
CA ALA A 381 13.05 19.74 -14.30
C ALA A 381 12.10 18.66 -13.77
N ARG A 382 11.59 18.81 -12.54
CA ARG A 382 10.59 17.89 -11.97
C ARG A 382 9.20 18.27 -12.43
N SER A 383 8.41 17.23 -12.73
CA SER A 383 6.98 17.37 -12.97
C SER A 383 6.21 17.45 -11.65
N PHE A 384 5.27 18.38 -11.55
CA PHE A 384 4.31 18.54 -10.47
C PHE A 384 2.89 18.19 -10.95
N LYS A 385 2.76 17.40 -12.03
CA LYS A 385 1.46 17.00 -12.61
C LYS A 385 0.55 16.33 -11.58
N SER A 386 1.11 15.63 -10.60
CA SER A 386 0.34 15.02 -9.51
C SER A 386 -0.36 16.06 -8.63
N CYS A 387 0.30 17.20 -8.38
CA CYS A 387 -0.26 18.34 -7.68
C CYS A 387 -1.34 19.03 -8.51
N ALA A 388 -1.08 19.24 -9.80
CA ALA A 388 -2.06 19.83 -10.73
C ALA A 388 -3.30 18.95 -10.92
N GLY A 389 -3.11 17.63 -11.03
CA GLY A 389 -4.19 16.66 -11.16
C GLY A 389 -5.11 16.59 -9.95
N SER A 390 -4.69 17.09 -8.78
CA SER A 390 -5.57 17.22 -7.61
C SER A 390 -6.63 18.32 -7.75
N GLY A 391 -6.48 19.22 -8.72
CA GLY A 391 -7.36 20.37 -8.93
C GLY A 391 -7.15 21.53 -7.94
N CYS A 392 -6.27 21.39 -6.95
CA CYS A 392 -6.06 22.42 -5.94
C CYS A 392 -5.09 23.52 -6.39
N HIS A 393 -3.95 23.15 -7.00
CA HIS A 393 -2.86 24.09 -7.32
C HIS A 393 -2.30 23.80 -8.71
N THR A 394 -1.80 24.81 -9.43
CA THR A 394 -1.03 24.58 -10.67
C THR A 394 0.34 23.98 -10.35
N GLU A 395 1.03 23.42 -11.35
CA GLU A 395 2.42 22.94 -11.17
C GLU A 395 3.37 24.06 -10.68
N ALA A 396 3.23 25.27 -11.24
CA ALA A 396 4.04 26.41 -10.85
C ALA A 396 3.77 26.82 -9.40
N THR A 397 2.50 26.94 -9.02
CA THR A 397 2.07 27.26 -7.66
C THR A 397 2.55 26.20 -6.67
N ALA A 398 2.37 24.91 -6.97
CA ALA A 398 2.78 23.81 -6.11
C ALA A 398 4.31 23.81 -5.89
N ARG A 399 5.10 24.03 -6.94
CA ARG A 399 6.55 24.14 -6.84
C ARG A 399 6.99 25.31 -5.95
N THR A 400 6.39 26.49 -6.14
CA THR A 400 6.71 27.67 -5.33
C THR A 400 6.36 27.46 -3.85
N ILE A 401 5.18 26.90 -3.55
CA ILE A 401 4.76 26.63 -2.17
C ILE A 401 5.67 25.60 -1.51
N MET A 402 6.01 24.52 -2.21
CA MET A 402 6.92 23.49 -1.68
C MET A 402 8.30 24.08 -1.35
N LEU A 403 8.90 24.85 -2.27
CA LEU A 403 10.20 25.47 -2.06
C LEU A 403 10.18 26.48 -0.89
N GLY A 404 9.09 27.24 -0.76
CA GLY A 404 8.91 28.14 0.39
C GLY A 404 8.83 27.37 1.71
N ALA A 405 8.07 26.28 1.76
CA ALA A 405 7.97 25.43 2.95
C ALA A 405 9.31 24.78 3.31
N GLU A 406 10.07 24.30 2.33
CA GLU A 406 11.41 23.75 2.52
C GLU A 406 12.38 24.80 3.09
N ALA A 407 12.38 26.02 2.54
CA ALA A 407 13.20 27.11 3.01
C ALA A 407 12.87 27.50 4.47
N ASP A 408 11.59 27.62 4.82
CA ASP A 408 11.15 27.91 6.19
C ASP A 408 11.60 26.82 7.17
N ILE A 409 11.44 25.55 6.79
CA ILE A 409 11.84 24.40 7.61
C ILE A 409 13.35 24.40 7.82
N LEU A 410 14.13 24.62 6.75
CA LEU A 410 15.59 24.68 6.82
C LEU A 410 16.07 25.81 7.73
N LEU A 411 15.45 27.00 7.65
CA LEU A 411 15.77 28.12 8.53
C LEU A 411 15.61 27.75 10.01
N LEU A 412 14.45 27.20 10.38
CA LEU A 412 14.15 26.78 11.75
C LEU A 412 15.04 25.60 12.20
N ALA A 413 15.27 24.62 11.33
CA ALA A 413 16.10 23.46 11.64
C ALA A 413 17.58 23.83 11.84
N ASN A 414 18.09 24.82 11.11
CA ASN A 414 19.44 25.35 11.29
C ASN A 414 19.56 26.17 12.58
N ALA A 415 18.57 27.00 12.88
CA ALA A 415 18.51 27.71 14.17
C ALA A 415 18.54 26.72 15.35
N LEU A 416 17.73 25.66 15.27
CA LEU A 416 17.72 24.62 16.30
C LEU A 416 19.06 23.85 16.36
N GLN A 417 19.71 23.59 15.22
CA GLN A 417 21.01 22.92 15.19
C GLN A 417 22.06 23.68 16.01
N THR A 418 22.10 25.01 15.90
CA THR A 418 23.01 25.85 16.69
C THR A 418 22.78 25.68 18.20
N MET A 419 21.53 25.58 18.62
CA MET A 419 21.19 25.36 20.04
C MET A 419 21.53 23.94 20.50
N LEU A 420 21.35 22.93 19.64
CA LEU A 420 21.63 21.52 19.96
C LEU A 420 23.11 21.24 20.23
N ILE A 421 24.02 22.07 19.68
CA ILE A 421 25.47 21.94 19.87
C ILE A 421 26.05 22.93 20.89
N ASP A 422 25.22 23.77 21.49
CA ASP A 422 25.64 24.76 22.49
C ASP A 422 26.24 24.08 23.73
N SER A 423 27.29 24.67 24.30
CA SER A 423 28.01 24.12 25.46
C SER A 423 27.17 24.09 26.74
N ARG A 424 26.10 24.89 26.81
CA ARG A 424 25.13 24.87 27.92
C ARG A 424 24.29 23.59 27.97
N VAL A 425 24.22 22.82 26.88
CA VAL A 425 23.53 21.53 26.89
C VAL A 425 24.39 20.49 27.62
N PRO A 426 23.95 19.98 28.80
CA PRO A 426 24.76 19.05 29.56
C PRO A 426 24.88 17.69 28.85
N ALA A 427 26.01 17.02 29.05
CA ALA A 427 26.25 15.69 28.46
C ALA A 427 25.19 14.65 28.90
N SER A 428 24.67 14.77 30.12
CA SER A 428 23.58 13.93 30.63
C SER A 428 22.36 13.96 29.71
N ALA A 429 21.96 15.13 29.22
CA ALA A 429 20.79 15.26 28.32
C ALA A 429 20.91 14.44 27.02
N LYS A 430 22.11 13.99 26.63
CA LYS A 430 22.38 13.23 25.41
C LYS A 430 22.39 11.72 25.62
N VAL A 431 22.29 11.25 26.86
CA VAL A 431 22.42 9.84 27.23
C VAL A 431 21.22 9.01 26.74
N SER A 432 21.49 7.79 26.27
CA SER A 432 20.47 6.80 25.91
C SER A 432 19.57 6.48 27.10
N GLY A 433 18.28 6.18 26.88
CA GLY A 433 17.31 5.99 27.96
C GLY A 433 16.79 7.27 28.61
N GLN A 434 17.51 8.40 28.51
CA GLN A 434 17.06 9.65 29.12
C GLN A 434 15.98 10.35 28.27
N VAL A 435 14.89 10.75 28.91
CA VAL A 435 13.93 11.71 28.34
C VAL A 435 14.49 13.11 28.55
N SER A 436 14.74 13.85 27.47
CA SER A 436 15.29 15.20 27.55
C SER A 436 14.84 16.08 26.40
N THR A 437 14.87 17.39 26.64
CA THR A 437 14.61 18.40 25.61
C THR A 437 15.56 18.29 24.44
N TRP A 438 16.86 18.06 24.69
CA TRP A 438 17.83 17.87 23.62
C TRP A 438 17.45 16.70 22.70
N ARG A 439 17.04 15.55 23.26
CA ARG A 439 16.69 14.37 22.45
C ARG A 439 15.40 14.55 21.67
N GLY A 440 14.38 15.12 22.32
CA GLY A 440 13.10 15.44 21.67
C GLY A 440 13.27 16.47 20.55
N ALA A 441 14.02 17.54 20.80
CA ALA A 441 14.35 18.57 19.82
C ALA A 441 15.19 18.01 18.64
N THR A 442 16.16 17.14 18.94
CA THR A 442 16.93 16.43 17.90
C THR A 442 16.02 15.60 17.01
N PHE A 443 15.06 14.87 17.61
CA PHE A 443 14.08 14.09 16.87
C PHE A 443 13.22 14.95 15.96
N ASN A 444 12.65 16.04 16.49
CA ASN A 444 11.84 16.98 15.71
C ASN A 444 12.61 17.60 14.55
N ARG A 445 13.88 17.96 14.76
CA ARG A 445 14.75 18.44 13.68
C ARG A 445 14.87 17.41 12.57
N ASN A 446 15.17 16.16 12.93
CA ASN A 446 15.33 15.08 11.97
C ASN A 446 14.02 14.69 11.27
N LEU A 447 12.88 14.84 11.95
CA LEU A 447 11.54 14.67 11.38
C LEU A 447 11.19 15.76 10.39
N ALA A 448 11.42 17.03 10.75
CA ALA A 448 11.14 18.14 9.85
C ALA A 448 12.00 18.09 8.58
N LEU A 449 13.25 17.62 8.69
CA LEU A 449 14.16 17.40 7.55
C LEU A 449 13.98 16.05 6.85
N HIS A 450 13.06 15.21 7.32
CA HIS A 450 12.78 13.94 6.65
C HIS A 450 12.14 14.23 5.28
N PRO A 451 12.58 13.59 4.17
CA PRO A 451 12.03 13.84 2.86
C PRO A 451 10.51 13.74 2.82
N GLY A 452 9.86 14.77 2.27
CA GLY A 452 8.41 14.88 2.12
C GLY A 452 7.71 15.59 3.27
N SER A 453 8.37 15.88 4.40
CA SER A 453 7.76 16.61 5.52
C SER A 453 7.24 18.00 5.11
N GLU A 454 7.95 18.66 4.20
CA GLU A 454 7.62 19.94 3.58
C GLU A 454 6.34 19.91 2.72
N VAL A 455 5.90 18.71 2.31
CA VAL A 455 4.65 18.52 1.56
C VAL A 455 3.59 17.85 2.42
N HIS A 456 3.91 16.76 3.11
CA HIS A 456 2.95 16.00 3.92
C HIS A 456 2.30 16.88 4.98
N ASN A 457 3.09 17.64 5.73
CA ASN A 457 2.57 18.54 6.75
C ASN A 457 3.57 19.64 7.15
N PRO A 458 3.77 20.65 6.28
CA PRO A 458 4.71 21.74 6.57
C PRO A 458 4.30 22.55 7.81
N PHE A 459 3.02 22.54 8.20
CA PHE A 459 2.54 23.25 9.39
C PHE A 459 3.03 22.56 10.66
N LEU A 460 2.84 21.24 10.77
CA LEU A 460 3.33 20.45 11.89
C LEU A 460 4.86 20.52 12.00
N ALA A 461 5.60 20.37 10.88
CA ALA A 461 7.06 20.44 10.87
C ALA A 461 7.57 21.76 11.50
N LYS A 462 7.00 22.89 11.05
CA LYS A 462 7.38 24.21 11.54
C LYS A 462 6.99 24.42 13.00
N ALA A 463 5.80 23.96 13.40
CA ALA A 463 5.31 24.05 14.78
C ALA A 463 6.21 23.27 15.76
N LEU A 464 6.59 22.03 15.43
CA LEU A 464 7.50 21.20 16.22
C LEU A 464 8.89 21.84 16.37
N LEU A 465 9.43 22.40 15.29
CA LEU A 465 10.72 23.10 15.33
C LEU A 465 10.68 24.33 16.24
N ARG A 466 9.62 25.15 16.14
CA ARG A 466 9.43 26.34 16.99
C ARG A 466 9.29 25.96 18.46
N ALA A 467 8.47 24.95 18.77
CA ALA A 467 8.32 24.42 20.11
C ALA A 467 9.66 23.90 20.67
N SER A 468 10.45 23.24 19.84
CA SER A 468 11.78 22.74 20.21
C SER A 468 12.76 23.88 20.51
N ILE A 469 12.79 24.92 19.67
CA ILE A 469 13.63 26.11 19.89
C ILE A 469 13.25 26.80 21.21
N ALA A 470 11.96 27.02 21.45
CA ALA A 470 11.47 27.64 22.68
C ALA A 470 11.85 26.80 23.92
N GLN A 471 11.69 25.47 23.85
CA GLN A 471 12.03 24.59 24.95
C GLN A 471 13.54 24.52 25.21
N MET A 472 14.37 24.51 24.16
CA MET A 472 15.82 24.58 24.30
C MET A 472 16.28 25.87 24.98
N ALA A 473 15.62 27.00 24.66
CA ALA A 473 15.91 28.28 25.31
C ALA A 473 15.53 28.26 26.79
N LYS A 474 14.37 27.69 27.11
CA LYS A 474 13.86 27.57 28.48
C LYS A 474 14.75 26.68 29.36
N ASP A 475 15.07 25.47 28.90
CA ASP A 475 15.72 24.46 29.75
C ASP A 475 17.23 24.64 29.87
N TYR A 476 17.87 25.28 28.90
CA TYR A 476 19.33 25.43 28.86
C TYR A 476 19.79 26.90 28.89
N GLY A 477 18.87 27.86 28.99
CA GLY A 477 19.20 29.29 29.01
C GLY A 477 19.89 29.78 27.73
N ILE A 478 19.56 29.16 26.58
CA ILE A 478 20.16 29.46 25.27
C ILE A 478 19.32 30.50 24.55
N THR A 479 19.94 31.62 24.15
CA THR A 479 19.26 32.62 23.31
C THR A 479 19.02 32.04 21.91
N PRO A 480 17.77 32.00 21.41
CA PRO A 480 17.49 31.59 20.04
C PRO A 480 18.24 32.47 19.02
N PRO A 481 18.86 31.89 17.99
CA PRO A 481 19.63 32.64 16.98
C PRO A 481 18.75 33.41 16.00
N ILE A 482 17.44 33.18 16.03
CA ILE A 482 16.44 33.88 15.24
C ILE A 482 15.34 34.36 16.17
N ALA A 483 14.76 35.52 15.87
CA ALA A 483 13.51 35.92 16.49
C ALA A 483 12.42 34.95 16.03
N LEU A 484 11.81 34.24 16.97
CA LEU A 484 10.59 33.51 16.70
C LEU A 484 9.47 34.55 16.61
N SER A 485 8.97 34.82 15.40
CA SER A 485 7.70 35.53 15.30
C SER A 485 6.65 34.72 16.05
N LEU A 486 6.02 35.33 17.05
CA LEU A 486 4.73 34.85 17.55
C LEU A 486 3.77 34.96 16.37
N LEU A 487 3.09 33.85 16.04
CA LEU A 487 1.94 33.79 15.13
C LEU A 487 2.24 33.59 13.64
N ALA A 488 2.83 32.44 13.26
CA ALA A 488 2.24 31.77 12.10
C ALA A 488 0.76 31.43 12.47
N PRO A 489 -0.20 31.47 11.54
CA PRO A 489 -1.62 31.24 11.86
C PRO A 489 -1.90 29.95 12.66
N TYR A 490 -1.06 28.93 12.49
CA TYR A 490 -1.12 27.63 13.17
C TYR A 490 -0.46 27.61 14.55
N ASP A 491 0.42 28.57 14.87
CA ASP A 491 0.97 28.71 16.22
C ASP A 491 -0.11 29.08 17.24
N LYS A 492 -1.27 29.60 16.78
CA LYS A 492 -2.46 29.85 17.62
C LYS A 492 -3.04 28.58 18.24
N GLN A 493 -2.78 27.42 17.64
CA GLN A 493 -3.21 26.13 18.19
C GLN A 493 -2.30 25.66 19.32
N ILE A 494 -1.11 26.27 19.51
CA ILE A 494 -0.17 25.90 20.56
C ILE A 494 -0.47 26.75 21.80
N LEU A 495 -0.91 26.11 22.88
CA LEU A 495 -1.17 26.74 24.17
C LEU A 495 -0.08 26.36 25.17
N ALA A 496 0.54 27.36 25.80
CA ALA A 496 1.44 27.14 26.93
C ALA A 496 0.61 26.93 28.20
N ARG A 497 0.86 25.85 28.97
CA ARG A 497 0.39 25.80 30.36
C ARG A 497 1.33 26.63 31.22
N SER A 498 0.81 27.74 31.74
CA SER A 498 1.33 28.38 32.94
C SER A 498 0.79 27.62 34.15
N ASN A 499 1.66 26.98 34.92
CA ASN A 499 1.50 26.80 36.37
C ASN A 499 2.86 27.08 37.01
#